data_AF-A8YX70-F1
#
_entry.id   AF-A8YX70-F1
#
_cell.length_a   1.000
_cell.length_b   1.000
_cell.length_c   1.000
_cell.angle_alpha   90.00
_cell.angle_beta   90.00
_cell.angle_gamma   90.00
#
_symmetry.space_group_name_H-M   'P 1'
#
loop_
_entity.id
_entity.type
_entity.pdbx_description
1 polymer ?
#
loop_
_entity_poly.entity_id
_entity_poly.type
_entity_poly.pdbx_seq_one_letter_code
_entity_poly.pdbx_strand_id
1 'polypeptide(L)'
;MKKKITLGLFLAYILFCGFLFIKTRFITPNQHLVLQSEKAQKYKNLLDNAGLKGNLTIYKNKQRMWQYTTASNANASYLINSVQKELTAGLIMRAISENKFSLDDKVAKFYPNVPNVQNISVLNLLEMTSGLHPTGPMGDAPYNNDDANAQKMIQDTHYNEQNFGKWDYQDLDYILLSHNKATPTGQGLAMVTS
;
A
#
# COMPACT_ATOMS: atom_id res chain seq x y z
N MET A 1 61.01 -16.12 8.24
CA MET A 1 60.26 -15.79 7.00
C MET A 1 58.96 -16.62 6.82
N LYS A 2 58.11 -16.84 7.84
CA LYS A 2 56.89 -17.68 7.71
C LYS A 2 55.55 -16.99 8.03
N LYS A 3 55.53 -15.71 8.44
CA LYS A 3 54.30 -14.98 8.83
C LYS A 3 53.57 -14.24 7.70
N LYS A 4 54.16 -14.07 6.52
CA LYS A 4 53.54 -13.34 5.40
C LYS A 4 52.65 -14.19 4.49
N ILE A 5 52.81 -15.51 4.53
CA ILE A 5 52.06 -16.45 3.65
C ILE A 5 50.65 -16.73 4.20
N THR A 6 50.48 -16.73 5.53
CA THR A 6 49.17 -16.99 6.17
C THR A 6 48.18 -15.84 6.01
N LEU A 7 48.64 -14.59 5.97
CA LEU A 7 47.76 -13.42 5.76
C LEU A 7 47.26 -13.33 4.30
N GLY A 8 48.10 -13.69 3.34
CA GLY A 8 47.74 -13.72 1.92
C GLY A 8 46.66 -14.77 1.59
N LEU A 9 46.74 -15.95 2.21
CA LEU A 9 45.73 -17.01 2.06
C LEU A 9 44.38 -16.62 2.68
N PHE A 10 44.38 -15.86 3.78
CA PHE A 10 43.14 -15.41 4.44
C PHE A 10 42.43 -14.29 3.64
N LEU A 11 43.19 -13.35 3.06
CA LEU A 11 42.64 -12.32 2.16
C LEU A 11 42.11 -12.93 0.85
N ALA A 12 42.80 -13.93 0.30
CA ALA A 12 42.33 -14.65 -0.89
C ALA A 12 41.02 -15.43 -0.60
N TYR A 13 40.87 -16.01 0.60
CA TYR A 13 39.65 -16.70 1.02
C TYR A 13 38.46 -15.76 1.17
N ILE A 14 38.64 -14.55 1.74
CA ILE A 14 37.58 -13.54 1.85
C ILE A 14 37.13 -13.05 0.47
N LEU A 15 38.06 -12.85 -0.47
CA LEU A 15 37.74 -12.49 -1.85
C LEU A 15 37.03 -13.64 -2.60
N PHE A 16 37.44 -14.88 -2.38
CA PHE A 16 36.81 -16.06 -2.99
C PHE A 16 35.40 -16.35 -2.43
N CYS A 17 35.18 -16.18 -1.12
CA CYS A 17 33.86 -16.28 -0.49
C CYS A 17 32.93 -15.12 -0.85
N GLY A 18 33.45 -13.89 -0.98
CA GLY A 18 32.67 -12.73 -1.43
C GLY A 18 32.18 -12.88 -2.87
N PHE A 19 32.96 -13.51 -3.74
CA PHE A 19 32.58 -13.75 -5.14
C PHE A 19 31.57 -14.89 -5.31
N LEU A 20 31.54 -15.86 -4.38
CA LEU A 20 30.59 -16.98 -4.42
C LEU A 20 29.23 -16.64 -3.78
N PHE A 21 29.14 -15.65 -2.90
CA PHE A 21 27.89 -15.26 -2.22
C PHE A 21 27.18 -14.02 -2.80
N ILE A 22 27.79 -13.29 -3.75
CA ILE A 22 27.10 -12.24 -4.53
C ILE A 22 26.85 -12.73 -5.95
N LYS A 23 26.17 -13.86 -6.08
CA LYS A 23 25.17 -14.00 -7.14
C LYS A 23 23.82 -13.75 -6.50
N THR A 24 23.56 -12.50 -6.13
CA THR A 24 22.18 -12.03 -6.23
C THR A 24 21.76 -12.35 -7.65
N ARG A 25 20.94 -13.39 -7.81
CA ARG A 25 20.13 -13.52 -9.00
C ARG A 25 19.18 -12.33 -8.94
N PHE A 26 19.65 -11.16 -9.38
CA PHE A 26 18.78 -10.29 -10.12
C PHE A 26 18.22 -11.22 -11.19
N ILE A 27 16.95 -11.59 -11.04
CA ILE A 27 16.17 -12.05 -12.17
C ILE A 27 16.22 -10.84 -13.09
N THR A 28 17.22 -10.78 -13.96
CA THR A 28 17.15 -9.94 -15.14
C THR A 28 15.87 -10.43 -15.80
N PRO A 29 14.79 -9.63 -15.83
CA PRO A 29 13.59 -10.05 -16.54
C PRO A 29 14.09 -10.36 -17.94
N ASN A 30 14.00 -11.63 -18.32
CA ASN A 30 14.52 -12.08 -19.59
C ASN A 30 13.86 -11.18 -20.65
N GLN A 31 14.63 -10.27 -21.26
CA GLN A 31 14.13 -9.23 -22.17
C GLN A 31 13.73 -9.80 -23.53
N HIS A 32 13.59 -11.12 -23.64
CA HIS A 32 12.84 -11.70 -24.74
C HIS A 32 11.39 -11.27 -24.57
N LEU A 33 11.05 -10.18 -25.26
CA LEU A 33 9.71 -9.72 -25.60
C LEU A 33 8.95 -10.90 -26.20
N VAL A 34 8.40 -11.76 -25.34
CA VAL A 34 7.44 -12.76 -25.75
C VAL A 34 6.21 -11.95 -26.11
N LEU A 35 6.02 -11.71 -27.41
CA LEU A 35 4.76 -11.52 -28.15
C LEU A 35 4.86 -10.40 -29.21
N GLN A 36 5.62 -10.67 -30.27
CA GLN A 36 5.33 -10.24 -31.65
C GLN A 36 4.12 -11.01 -32.24
N SER A 37 3.14 -11.39 -31.41
CA SER A 37 2.03 -12.24 -31.85
C SER A 37 0.84 -11.39 -32.28
N GLU A 38 0.03 -11.93 -33.18
CA GLU A 38 -1.25 -11.34 -33.59
C GLU A 38 -2.14 -10.95 -32.40
N LYS A 39 -2.09 -11.71 -31.29
CA LYS A 39 -2.84 -11.39 -30.07
C LYS A 39 -2.38 -10.09 -29.41
N ALA A 40 -1.07 -9.84 -29.33
CA ALA A 40 -0.55 -8.61 -28.75
C ALA A 40 -0.92 -7.39 -29.60
N GLN A 41 -0.87 -7.52 -30.93
CA GLN A 41 -1.34 -6.46 -31.83
C GLN A 41 -2.84 -6.22 -31.69
N LYS A 42 -3.64 -7.29 -31.59
CA LYS A 42 -5.09 -7.19 -31.32
C LYS A 42 -5.36 -6.44 -30.02
N TYR A 43 -4.67 -6.79 -28.92
CA TYR A 43 -4.84 -6.10 -27.64
C TYR A 43 -4.42 -4.64 -27.72
N LYS A 44 -3.28 -4.33 -28.36
CA LYS A 44 -2.86 -2.94 -28.59
C LYS A 44 -3.93 -2.15 -29.33
N ASN A 45 -4.45 -2.67 -30.44
CA ASN A 45 -5.50 -2.00 -31.22
C ASN A 45 -6.78 -1.77 -30.41
N LEU A 46 -7.17 -2.74 -29.56
CA LEU A 46 -8.33 -2.58 -28.67
C LEU A 46 -8.12 -1.45 -27.65
N LEU A 47 -6.93 -1.38 -27.04
CA LEU A 47 -6.59 -0.33 -26.06
C LEU A 47 -6.51 1.05 -26.71
N ASP A 48 -5.89 1.14 -27.90
CA ASP A 48 -5.81 2.37 -28.68
C ASP A 48 -7.21 2.86 -29.08
N ASN A 49 -8.07 1.96 -29.58
CA ASN A 49 -9.45 2.29 -29.96
C ASN A 49 -10.32 2.67 -28.77
N ALA A 50 -10.06 2.10 -27.59
CA ALA A 50 -10.71 2.50 -26.34
C ALA A 50 -10.21 3.86 -25.82
N GLY A 51 -9.16 4.44 -26.42
CA GLY A 51 -8.58 5.70 -25.99
C GLY A 51 -7.90 5.61 -24.63
N LEU A 52 -7.41 4.42 -24.24
CA LEU A 52 -6.72 4.24 -22.97
C LEU A 52 -5.49 5.16 -22.91
N LYS A 53 -5.39 5.97 -21.86
CA LYS A 53 -4.19 6.77 -21.55
C LYS A 53 -3.60 6.26 -20.24
N GLY A 54 -2.47 5.57 -20.33
CA GLY A 54 -1.82 4.98 -19.17
C GLY A 54 -1.02 3.74 -19.54
N ASN A 55 -0.80 2.90 -18.54
CA ASN A 55 0.04 1.71 -18.66
C ASN A 55 -0.76 0.46 -18.30
N LEU A 56 -0.57 -0.61 -19.06
CA LEU A 56 -1.06 -1.94 -18.73
C LEU A 56 0.10 -2.93 -18.82
N THR A 57 0.36 -3.66 -17.75
CA THR A 57 1.44 -4.66 -17.71
C THR A 57 0.87 -6.01 -17.27
N ILE A 58 1.15 -7.07 -18.02
CA ILE A 58 0.68 -8.42 -17.73
C ILE A 58 1.85 -9.24 -17.19
N TYR A 59 1.64 -9.88 -16.05
CA TYR A 59 2.57 -10.83 -15.46
C TYR A 59 1.99 -12.25 -15.48
N LYS A 60 2.84 -13.25 -15.73
CA LYS A 60 2.53 -14.68 -15.58
C LYS A 60 3.74 -15.38 -15.01
N ASN A 61 3.55 -16.24 -14.02
CA ASN A 61 4.65 -16.97 -13.36
C ASN A 61 5.80 -16.04 -12.92
N LYS A 62 5.46 -14.88 -12.35
CA LYS A 62 6.41 -13.83 -11.91
C LYS A 62 7.25 -13.21 -13.03
N GLN A 63 6.93 -13.47 -14.30
CA GLN A 63 7.58 -12.89 -15.46
C GLN A 63 6.63 -11.90 -16.14
N ARG A 64 7.17 -10.75 -16.56
CA ARG A 64 6.42 -9.78 -17.36
C ARG A 64 6.23 -10.35 -18.76
N MET A 65 4.99 -10.61 -19.13
CA MET A 65 4.63 -11.16 -20.43
C MET A 65 4.44 -10.09 -21.49
N TRP A 66 3.84 -8.96 -21.11
CA TRP A 66 3.50 -7.90 -22.06
C TRP A 66 3.31 -6.57 -21.37
N GLN A 67 3.50 -5.48 -22.10
CA GLN A 67 3.27 -4.12 -21.63
C GLN A 67 2.71 -3.24 -22.75
N TYR A 68 1.75 -2.40 -22.38
CA TYR A 68 1.24 -1.27 -23.14
C TYR A 68 1.50 -0.01 -22.32
N THR A 69 1.96 1.06 -22.97
CA THR A 69 2.18 2.37 -22.34
C THR A 69 1.89 3.46 -23.34
N THR A 70 1.13 4.48 -22.93
CA THR A 70 1.00 5.73 -23.69
C THR A 70 1.95 6.81 -23.17
N ALA A 71 2.63 6.57 -22.03
CA ALA A 71 3.64 7.46 -21.52
C ALA A 71 4.97 7.28 -22.26
N SER A 72 5.78 8.35 -22.29
CA SER A 72 7.17 8.29 -22.77
C SER A 72 8.06 7.38 -21.92
N ASN A 73 7.63 7.07 -20.70
CA ASN A 73 8.36 6.24 -19.75
C ASN A 73 7.43 5.15 -19.19
N ALA A 74 7.84 3.89 -19.35
CA ALA A 74 7.14 2.72 -18.78
C ALA A 74 7.13 2.69 -17.24
N ASN A 75 8.01 3.46 -16.59
CA ASN A 75 8.08 3.62 -15.13
C ASN A 75 7.31 4.85 -14.64
N ALA A 76 6.42 5.44 -15.45
CA ALA A 76 5.55 6.51 -14.99
C ALA A 76 4.68 6.05 -13.82
N SER A 77 4.62 6.86 -12.77
CA SER A 77 3.74 6.64 -11.62
C SER A 77 2.35 7.20 -11.90
N TYR A 78 1.33 6.48 -11.43
CA TYR A 78 -0.08 6.88 -11.55
C TYR A 78 -0.72 6.91 -10.17
N LEU A 79 -1.69 7.80 -10.00
CA LEU A 79 -2.58 7.74 -8.85
C LEU A 79 -3.41 6.46 -8.96
N ILE A 80 -3.17 5.52 -8.05
CA ILE A 80 -3.92 4.25 -8.00
C ILE A 80 -5.22 4.39 -7.20
N ASN A 81 -5.51 5.58 -6.66
CA ASN A 81 -6.72 5.92 -5.90
C ASN A 81 -7.05 4.82 -4.87
N SER A 82 -8.30 4.37 -4.85
CA SER A 82 -8.81 3.41 -3.86
C SER A 82 -8.15 2.03 -3.88
N VAL A 83 -7.32 1.70 -4.86
CA VAL A 83 -6.48 0.49 -4.80
C VAL A 83 -5.55 0.51 -3.58
N GLN A 84 -5.18 1.70 -3.08
CA GLN A 84 -4.38 1.84 -1.84
C GLN A 84 -5.07 1.23 -0.62
N LYS A 85 -6.41 1.14 -0.61
CA LYS A 85 -7.18 0.59 0.51
C LYS A 85 -6.86 -0.88 0.76
N GLU A 86 -6.68 -1.67 -0.30
CA GLU A 86 -6.28 -3.07 -0.16
C GLU A 86 -4.90 -3.20 0.52
N LEU A 87 -3.97 -2.30 0.19
CA LEU A 87 -2.66 -2.25 0.84
C LEU A 87 -2.81 -1.90 2.32
N THR A 88 -3.58 -0.86 2.65
CA THR A 88 -3.86 -0.46 4.04
C THR A 88 -4.51 -1.60 4.82
N ALA A 89 -5.52 -2.28 4.27
CA ALA A 89 -6.16 -3.43 4.91
C ALA A 89 -5.16 -4.56 5.18
N GLY A 90 -4.27 -4.86 4.23
CA GLY A 90 -3.20 -5.84 4.42
C GLY A 90 -2.24 -5.46 5.56
N LEU A 91 -1.89 -4.18 5.69
CA LEU A 91 -1.05 -3.68 6.79
C LEU A 91 -1.76 -3.76 8.15
N ILE A 92 -3.06 -3.47 8.21
CA ILE A 92 -3.88 -3.62 9.41
C ILE A 92 -3.96 -5.09 9.84
N MET A 93 -4.25 -6.00 8.90
CA MET A 93 -4.28 -7.43 9.19
C MET A 93 -2.92 -7.97 9.66
N ARG A 94 -1.82 -7.42 9.12
CA ARG A 94 -0.48 -7.72 9.63
C ARG A 94 -0.30 -7.25 11.08
N ALA A 95 -0.67 -6.02 11.40
CA ALA A 95 -0.58 -5.50 12.78
C ALA A 95 -1.41 -6.34 13.76
N ILE A 96 -2.59 -6.80 13.34
CA ILE A 96 -3.43 -7.73 14.11
C ILE A 96 -2.72 -9.07 14.32
N SER A 97 -2.08 -9.63 13.28
CA SER A 97 -1.29 -10.87 13.40
C SER A 97 -0.08 -10.75 14.34
N GLU A 98 0.45 -9.53 14.49
CA GLU A 98 1.53 -9.19 15.42
C GLU A 98 1.00 -8.83 16.83
N ASN A 99 -0.28 -9.11 17.11
CA ASN A 99 -0.96 -8.87 18.39
C ASN A 99 -0.94 -7.40 18.87
N LYS A 100 -0.91 -6.44 17.94
CA LYS A 100 -0.90 -5.01 18.30
C LYS A 100 -2.28 -4.52 18.75
N PHE A 101 -3.32 -5.05 18.14
CA PHE A 101 -4.74 -4.83 18.46
C PHE A 101 -5.57 -5.95 17.79
N SER A 102 -6.87 -6.02 18.09
CA SER A 102 -7.79 -6.98 17.49
C SER A 102 -8.79 -6.33 16.53
N LEU A 103 -9.48 -7.13 15.73
CA LEU A 103 -10.60 -6.67 14.89
C LEU A 103 -11.75 -6.08 15.72
N ASP A 104 -11.93 -6.55 16.95
CA ASP A 104 -12.99 -6.15 17.87
C ASP A 104 -12.64 -4.91 18.70
N ASP A 105 -11.36 -4.47 18.68
CA ASP A 105 -10.94 -3.25 19.37
C ASP A 105 -11.80 -2.08 18.90
N LYS A 106 -12.31 -1.32 19.88
CA LYS A 106 -13.14 -0.15 19.59
C LYS A 106 -12.30 1.00 19.08
N VAL A 107 -12.82 1.71 18.09
CA VAL A 107 -12.17 2.88 17.50
C VAL A 107 -11.89 3.96 18.57
N ALA A 108 -12.66 3.97 19.66
CA ALA A 108 -12.47 4.86 20.81
C ALA A 108 -11.04 4.80 21.40
N LYS A 109 -10.35 3.66 21.29
CA LYS A 109 -8.97 3.47 21.74
C LYS A 109 -7.99 4.38 20.99
N PHE A 110 -8.29 4.72 19.74
CA PHE A 110 -7.41 5.45 18.82
C PHE A 110 -7.91 6.87 18.55
N TYR A 111 -9.24 7.03 18.44
CA TYR A 111 -9.91 8.29 18.09
C TYR A 111 -11.07 8.57 19.05
N PRO A 112 -10.81 8.96 20.32
CA PRO A 112 -11.85 9.08 21.35
C PRO A 112 -12.88 10.19 21.07
N ASN A 113 -12.57 11.12 20.17
CA ASN A 113 -13.42 12.29 19.88
C ASN A 113 -14.28 12.11 18.63
N VAL A 114 -14.18 10.98 17.91
CA VAL A 114 -15.04 10.70 16.76
C VAL A 114 -16.42 10.23 17.27
N PRO A 115 -17.54 10.60 16.62
CA PRO A 115 -18.86 10.17 17.05
C PRO A 115 -19.04 8.63 17.06
N ASN A 116 -19.80 8.12 18.03
CA ASN A 116 -20.18 6.69 18.16
C ASN A 116 -19.02 5.67 18.24
N VAL A 117 -17.77 6.10 18.43
CA VAL A 117 -16.59 5.22 18.42
C VAL A 117 -16.50 4.16 19.52
N GLN A 118 -17.34 4.27 20.56
CA GLN A 118 -17.45 3.22 21.58
C GLN A 118 -18.08 1.93 21.00
N ASN A 119 -18.88 2.06 19.95
CA ASN A 119 -19.58 0.95 19.31
C ASN A 119 -18.85 0.45 18.06
N ILE A 120 -18.20 1.35 17.31
CA ILE A 120 -17.50 1.05 16.07
C ILE A 120 -16.20 0.28 16.37
N SER A 121 -16.02 -0.87 15.73
CA SER A 121 -14.81 -1.69 15.80
C SER A 121 -13.86 -1.42 14.63
N VAL A 122 -12.61 -1.89 14.73
CA VAL A 122 -11.68 -1.90 13.59
C VAL A 122 -12.24 -2.67 12.40
N LEU A 123 -12.95 -3.78 12.64
CA LEU A 123 -13.62 -4.54 11.58
C LEU A 123 -14.64 -3.68 10.83
N ASN A 124 -15.42 -2.87 11.53
CA ASN A 124 -16.40 -1.99 10.88
C ASN A 124 -15.74 -0.96 9.95
N LEU A 125 -14.54 -0.48 10.27
CA LEU A 125 -13.79 0.39 9.36
C LEU A 125 -13.30 -0.38 8.12
N LEU A 126 -12.75 -1.59 8.31
CA LEU A 126 -12.26 -2.43 7.20
C LEU A 126 -13.38 -2.81 6.23
N GLU A 127 -14.57 -3.13 6.76
CA GLU A 127 -15.76 -3.53 6.02
C GLU A 127 -16.59 -2.34 5.51
N MET A 128 -16.21 -1.11 5.86
CA MET A 128 -16.97 0.11 5.54
C MET A 128 -18.43 0.04 6.02
N THR A 129 -18.63 -0.33 7.28
CA THR A 129 -19.94 -0.42 7.93
C THR A 129 -20.02 0.45 9.19
N SER A 130 -19.16 1.46 9.30
CA SER A 130 -19.01 2.29 10.49
C SER A 130 -20.17 3.27 10.70
N GLY A 131 -20.89 3.61 9.63
CA GLY A 131 -21.87 4.68 9.60
C GLY A 131 -21.24 6.08 9.74
N LEU A 132 -19.91 6.20 9.59
CA LEU A 132 -19.20 7.48 9.61
C LEU A 132 -19.14 8.10 8.23
N HIS A 133 -19.26 9.43 8.17
CA HIS A 133 -19.24 10.17 6.92
C HIS A 133 -18.53 11.51 7.10
N PRO A 134 -17.83 12.00 6.07
CA PRO A 134 -17.31 13.36 6.06
C PRO A 134 -18.48 14.36 5.87
N THR A 135 -18.44 15.49 6.57
CA THR A 135 -19.41 16.59 6.36
C THR A 135 -19.01 17.51 5.20
N GLY A 136 -17.77 17.44 4.71
CA GLY A 136 -17.22 18.31 3.68
C GLY A 136 -16.41 17.57 2.61
N PRO A 137 -15.80 18.30 1.67
CA PRO A 137 -14.93 17.72 0.66
C PRO A 137 -13.73 17.02 1.31
N MET A 138 -13.20 15.99 0.64
CA MET A 138 -12.00 15.31 1.07
C MET A 138 -10.76 16.15 0.74
N GLY A 139 -9.96 16.45 1.77
CA GLY A 139 -8.73 17.24 1.67
C GLY A 139 -8.98 18.74 1.51
N ASP A 140 -7.92 19.51 1.75
CA ASP A 140 -7.94 20.97 1.63
C ASP A 140 -7.40 21.47 0.29
N ALA A 141 -7.89 22.64 -0.12
CA ALA A 141 -7.34 23.44 -1.18
C ALA A 141 -7.02 24.85 -0.63
N PRO A 142 -5.74 25.26 -0.57
CA PRO A 142 -4.55 24.52 -0.99
C PRO A 142 -4.24 23.33 -0.06
N TYR A 143 -3.67 22.26 -0.62
CA TYR A 143 -3.18 21.13 0.15
C TYR A 143 -2.07 21.58 1.12
N ASN A 144 -2.16 21.13 2.36
CA ASN A 144 -1.14 21.37 3.38
C ASN A 144 -0.24 20.14 3.58
N ASN A 145 -0.72 19.15 4.34
CA ASN A 145 -0.06 17.88 4.56
C ASN A 145 -1.10 16.81 4.97
N ASP A 146 -0.70 15.53 4.90
CA ASP A 146 -1.58 14.40 5.17
C ASP A 146 -2.18 14.40 6.58
N ASP A 147 -1.38 14.74 7.60
CA ASP A 147 -1.84 14.77 8.99
C ASP A 147 -2.89 15.86 9.23
N ALA A 148 -2.65 17.06 8.70
CA ALA A 148 -3.61 18.17 8.78
C ALA A 148 -4.94 17.81 8.07
N ASN A 149 -4.86 17.22 6.88
CA ASN A 149 -6.05 16.80 6.13
C ASN A 149 -6.82 15.69 6.88
N ALA A 150 -6.12 14.68 7.39
CA ALA A 150 -6.74 13.60 8.15
C ALA A 150 -7.39 14.13 9.42
N GLN A 151 -6.70 14.99 10.19
CA GLN A 151 -7.25 15.60 11.39
C GLN A 151 -8.49 16.43 11.11
N LYS A 152 -8.50 17.21 10.02
CA LYS A 152 -9.67 17.97 9.62
C LYS A 152 -10.84 17.06 9.27
N MET A 153 -10.62 16.01 8.46
CA MET A 153 -11.67 15.04 8.14
C MET A 153 -12.22 14.33 9.38
N ILE A 154 -11.35 14.02 10.35
CA ILE A 154 -11.73 13.44 11.64
C ILE A 154 -12.60 14.43 12.44
N GLN A 155 -12.27 15.72 12.46
CA GLN A 155 -13.05 16.76 13.14
C GLN A 155 -14.41 16.98 12.47
N ASP A 156 -14.44 16.92 11.14
CA ASP A 156 -15.61 17.11 10.30
C ASP A 156 -16.42 15.80 10.10
N THR A 157 -16.19 14.78 10.94
CA THR A 157 -16.90 13.50 10.88
C THR A 157 -18.28 13.59 11.52
N HIS A 158 -19.29 13.04 10.84
CA HIS A 158 -20.60 12.80 11.43
C HIS A 158 -20.94 11.31 11.41
N TYR A 159 -21.84 10.89 12.31
CA TYR A 159 -22.34 9.53 12.40
C TYR A 159 -23.80 9.47 11.97
N ASN A 160 -24.13 8.51 11.11
CA ASN A 160 -25.48 8.17 10.73
C ASN A 160 -25.83 6.75 11.22
N GLU A 161 -26.67 6.68 12.24
CA GLU A 161 -27.12 5.41 12.83
C GLU A 161 -27.83 4.50 11.83
N GLN A 162 -28.52 5.05 10.84
CA GLN A 162 -29.23 4.25 9.84
C GLN A 162 -28.28 3.44 8.95
N ASN A 163 -27.01 3.85 8.87
CA ASN A 163 -25.97 3.23 8.06
C ASN A 163 -25.05 2.32 8.88
N PHE A 164 -25.12 2.34 10.21
CA PHE A 164 -24.30 1.48 11.04
C PHE A 164 -24.59 -0.01 10.78
N GLY A 165 -23.54 -0.79 10.52
CA GLY A 165 -23.65 -2.22 10.19
C GLY A 165 -24.09 -2.51 8.75
N LYS A 166 -24.29 -1.49 7.91
CA LYS A 166 -24.58 -1.65 6.48
C LYS A 166 -23.36 -1.23 5.69
N TRP A 167 -23.05 -1.96 4.63
CA TRP A 167 -21.98 -1.59 3.72
C TRP A 167 -22.31 -0.25 3.04
N ASP A 168 -21.42 0.71 3.22
CA ASP A 168 -21.49 2.01 2.58
C ASP A 168 -20.06 2.50 2.32
N TYR A 169 -19.74 2.75 1.05
CA TYR A 169 -18.36 3.03 0.65
C TYR A 169 -17.86 4.35 1.24
N GLN A 170 -16.90 4.30 2.17
CA GLN A 170 -16.38 5.48 2.87
C GLN A 170 -14.85 5.54 2.87
N ASP A 171 -14.30 6.56 2.22
CA ASP A 171 -12.86 6.84 2.24
C ASP A 171 -12.37 7.24 3.65
N LEU A 172 -13.25 7.87 4.45
CA LEU A 172 -12.99 8.24 5.84
C LEU A 172 -12.58 7.04 6.71
N ASP A 173 -13.20 5.88 6.52
CA ASP A 173 -12.87 4.68 7.29
C ASP A 173 -11.42 4.25 7.06
N TYR A 174 -10.95 4.34 5.82
CA TYR A 174 -9.57 4.02 5.47
C TYR A 174 -8.57 5.12 5.85
N ILE A 175 -9.02 6.36 5.95
CA ILE A 175 -8.23 7.44 6.52
C ILE A 175 -7.98 7.18 8.01
N LEU A 176 -9.02 6.81 8.77
CA LEU A 176 -8.87 6.40 10.17
C LEU A 176 -7.94 5.18 10.32
N LEU A 177 -8.02 4.20 9.42
CA LEU A 177 -7.11 3.04 9.44
C LEU A 177 -5.66 3.41 9.11
N SER A 178 -5.44 4.35 8.19
CA SER A 178 -4.10 4.73 7.72
C SER A 178 -3.42 5.83 8.53
N HIS A 179 -4.18 6.61 9.28
CA HIS A 179 -3.66 7.75 10.00
C HIS A 179 -2.94 7.28 11.27
N ASN A 180 -1.67 7.65 11.40
CA ASN A 180 -0.89 7.33 12.60
C ASN A 180 -0.93 8.51 13.56
N LYS A 181 -1.75 8.40 14.61
CA LYS A 181 -1.71 9.33 15.74
C LYS A 181 -0.97 8.70 16.90
N ALA A 182 0.09 9.35 17.38
CA ALA A 182 0.76 8.95 18.62
C ALA A 182 -0.25 9.03 19.78
N THR A 183 -0.62 7.88 20.33
CA THR A 183 -1.45 7.77 21.54
C THR A 183 -0.53 7.69 22.78
N PRO A 184 -1.03 7.95 24.01
CA PRO A 184 -0.27 7.75 25.24
C PRO A 184 0.23 6.30 25.43
N THR A 185 -0.41 5.34 24.76
CA THR A 185 -0.01 3.92 24.68
C THR A 185 0.98 3.63 23.54
N GLY A 186 1.33 4.65 22.74
CA GLY A 186 2.42 4.65 21.77
C GLY A 186 2.09 4.20 20.35
N GLN A 187 0.82 3.94 19.99
CA GLN A 187 0.49 3.32 18.69
C GLN A 187 -0.87 3.83 18.14
N GLY A 188 -0.86 4.38 16.92
CA GLY A 188 -2.07 4.59 16.09
C GLY A 188 -2.49 3.31 15.33
N LEU A 189 -3.59 3.36 14.57
CA LEU A 189 -4.06 2.19 13.80
C LEU A 189 -3.08 1.80 12.68
N ALA A 190 -2.44 2.77 12.04
CA ALA A 190 -1.37 2.52 11.08
C ALA A 190 -0.03 2.28 11.79
N MET A 191 0.26 1.01 12.05
CA MET A 191 1.58 0.56 12.49
C MET A 191 2.41 0.12 11.29
N VAL A 192 2.90 1.07 10.50
CA VAL A 192 4.06 0.81 9.63
C VAL A 192 4.94 2.05 9.58
N THR A 193 5.82 2.18 10.57
CA THR A 193 7.13 2.76 10.32
C THR A 193 8.13 1.69 10.72
N SER A 194 8.85 1.16 9.72
CA SER A 194 10.14 0.50 9.94
C SER A 194 11.12 1.46 10.61
#